data_AF-A0A7C7FX42-F1
#
_entry.id   AF-A0A7C7FX42-F1
#
_cell.length_a   1.000
_cell.length_b   1.000
_cell.length_c   1.000
_cell.angle_alpha   90.00
_cell.angle_beta   90.00
_cell.angle_gamma   90.00
#
_symmetry.space_group_name_H-M   'P 1'
#
loop_
_entity.id
_entity.type
_entity.pdbx_description
1 polymer ?
#
loop_
_entity_poly.entity_id
_entity_poly.type
_entity_poly.pdbx_seq_one_letter_code
_entity_poly.pdbx_strand_id
1 'polypeptide(L)'
;MAIDYAAIPGLTEDQITALTSAHNTDVSNLIINRDNIKQEKLGVQEKLTAAEQVAEDARAAAVVAKEASLKAANDMDGLKLHYEEQLATTTAELTATAKTAKDALTSRDRGDVMGKVMGLVHDDHKWNSEAMLSNMLEIGYNDQQQLTTSFKHNGEVVANNVDEFKS
;
A
#
# COMPACT_ATOMS: atom_id res chain seq x y z
N MET A 1 -3.77 25.78 -10.81
CA MET A 1 -4.86 26.67 -10.39
C MET A 1 -4.24 28.05 -10.27
N ALA A 2 -4.65 29.01 -11.09
CA ALA A 2 -4.17 30.39 -10.98
C ALA A 2 -5.16 31.16 -10.11
N ILE A 3 -4.68 31.80 -9.04
CA ILE A 3 -5.49 32.70 -8.23
C ILE A 3 -5.56 34.02 -8.99
N ASP A 4 -6.78 34.50 -9.27
CA ASP A 4 -6.99 35.81 -9.87
C ASP A 4 -7.07 36.88 -8.77
N TYR A 5 -5.92 37.50 -8.48
CA TYR A 5 -5.82 38.56 -7.47
C TYR A 5 -6.49 39.87 -7.91
N ALA A 6 -6.80 40.06 -9.20
CA ALA A 6 -7.51 41.24 -9.69
C ALA A 6 -9.00 41.24 -9.31
N ALA A 7 -9.55 40.07 -8.98
CA ALA A 7 -10.92 39.93 -8.50
C ALA A 7 -11.11 40.28 -7.00
N ILE A 8 -10.03 40.60 -6.28
CA ILE A 8 -10.08 40.88 -4.83
C ILE A 8 -10.25 42.40 -4.59
N PRO A 9 -11.37 42.85 -4.00
CA PRO A 9 -11.59 44.26 -3.73
C PRO A 9 -10.58 44.83 -2.72
N GLY A 10 -10.05 46.02 -3.01
CA GLY A 10 -9.18 46.76 -2.10
C GLY A 10 -7.67 46.53 -2.27
N LEU A 11 -7.26 45.69 -3.22
CA LEU A 11 -5.84 45.59 -3.62
C LEU A 11 -5.49 46.64 -4.68
N THR A 12 -4.30 47.23 -4.55
CA THR A 12 -3.73 48.09 -5.59
C THR A 12 -3.07 47.26 -6.69
N GLU A 13 -2.86 47.87 -7.86
CA GLU A 13 -2.22 47.21 -9.01
C GLU A 13 -0.80 46.73 -8.71
N ASP A 14 -0.04 47.50 -7.90
CA ASP A 14 1.28 47.12 -7.41
C ASP A 14 1.23 45.89 -6.49
N GLN A 15 0.21 45.81 -5.61
CA GLN A 15 0.02 44.67 -4.71
C GLN A 15 -0.38 43.41 -5.47
N ILE A 16 -1.25 43.53 -6.48
CA ILE A 16 -1.66 42.42 -7.36
C ILE A 16 -0.45 41.88 -8.12
N THR A 17 0.40 42.77 -8.65
CA THR A 17 1.61 42.39 -9.38
C THR A 17 2.61 41.67 -8.46
N ALA A 18 2.84 42.20 -7.26
CA ALA A 18 3.73 41.59 -6.28
C ALA A 18 3.23 40.20 -5.82
N LEU A 19 1.94 40.06 -5.52
CA LEU A 19 1.34 38.79 -5.11
C LEU A 19 1.36 37.75 -6.23
N THR A 20 1.06 38.16 -7.46
CA THR A 20 1.10 37.27 -8.63
C THR A 20 2.52 36.78 -8.88
N SER A 21 3.51 37.66 -8.78
CA SER A 21 4.92 37.30 -8.92
C SER A 21 5.37 36.33 -7.84
N ALA A 22 5.09 36.63 -6.57
CA ALA A 22 5.43 35.76 -5.44
C ALA A 22 4.77 34.37 -5.55
N HIS A 23 3.48 34.33 -5.87
CA HIS A 23 2.75 33.07 -6.09
C HIS A 23 3.35 32.25 -7.23
N ASN A 24 3.70 32.88 -8.36
CA ASN A 24 4.32 32.18 -9.48
C ASN A 24 5.71 31.64 -9.12
N THR A 25 6.51 32.39 -8.34
CA THR A 25 7.80 31.93 -7.82
C THR A 25 7.62 30.72 -6.89
N ASP A 26 6.66 30.78 -5.96
CA ASP A 26 6.39 29.68 -5.03
C ASP A 26 5.92 28.42 -5.76
N VAL A 27 4.98 28.56 -6.70
CA VAL A 27 4.51 27.45 -7.54
C VAL A 27 5.65 26.85 -8.36
N SER A 28 6.52 27.67 -8.95
CA SER A 28 7.69 27.21 -9.70
C SER A 28 8.65 26.42 -8.81
N ASN A 29 8.96 26.94 -7.61
CA ASN A 29 9.83 26.25 -6.64
C ASN A 29 9.21 24.93 -6.18
N LEU A 30 7.89 24.88 -5.95
CA LEU A 30 7.18 23.64 -5.60
C LEU A 30 7.25 22.61 -6.73
N ILE A 31 7.11 23.04 -7.98
CA ILE A 31 7.24 22.17 -9.16
C ILE A 31 8.67 21.61 -9.23
N ILE A 32 9.70 22.46 -9.11
CA ILE A 32 11.10 22.03 -9.13
C ILE A 32 11.38 21.04 -8.00
N ASN A 33 10.97 21.35 -6.77
CA ASN A 33 11.17 20.46 -5.62
C ASN A 33 10.45 19.12 -5.80
N ARG A 34 9.21 19.13 -6.29
CA ARG A 34 8.45 17.92 -6.62
C ARG A 34 9.20 17.07 -7.66
N ASP A 35 9.71 17.70 -8.71
CA ASP A 35 10.39 16.99 -9.80
C ASP A 35 11.73 16.41 -9.33
N ASN A 36 12.49 17.14 -8.51
CA ASN A 36 13.71 16.64 -7.86
C ASN A 36 13.41 15.43 -6.96
N ILE A 37 12.41 15.53 -6.08
CA ILE A 37 12.00 14.42 -5.21
C ILE A 37 11.59 13.20 -6.03
N LYS A 38 10.86 13.41 -7.14
CA LYS A 38 10.46 12.33 -8.03
C LYS A 38 11.67 11.66 -8.67
N GLN A 39 12.65 12.43 -9.16
CA GLN A 39 13.87 11.90 -9.73
C GLN A 39 14.71 11.15 -8.70
N GLU A 40 14.89 11.68 -7.49
CA GLU A 40 15.59 11.00 -6.40
C GLU A 40 14.91 9.67 -6.05
N LYS A 41 13.57 9.67 -5.95
CA LYS A 41 12.81 8.44 -5.69
C LYS A 41 13.01 7.40 -6.79
N LEU A 42 12.95 7.79 -8.06
CA LEU A 42 13.20 6.90 -9.18
C LEU A 42 14.63 6.34 -9.14
N GLY A 43 15.63 7.19 -8.89
CA GLY A 43 17.02 6.77 -8.80
C GLY A 43 17.30 5.83 -7.61
N VAL A 44 16.64 6.03 -6.47
CA VAL A 44 16.71 5.09 -5.32
C VAL A 44 16.05 3.76 -5.67
N GLN A 45 14.90 3.80 -6.34
CA GLN A 45 14.17 2.59 -6.74
C GLN A 45 14.97 1.75 -7.74
N GLU A 46 15.59 2.37 -8.73
CA GLU A 46 16.47 1.68 -9.69
C GLU A 46 17.67 1.02 -9.00
N LYS A 47 18.33 1.72 -8.06
CA LYS A 47 19.43 1.15 -7.26
C LYS A 47 18.99 -0.03 -6.41
N LEU A 48 17.79 0.05 -5.82
CA LEU A 48 17.22 -1.04 -5.03
C LEU A 48 16.97 -2.26 -5.91
N THR A 49 16.29 -2.10 -7.05
CA THR A 49 16.04 -3.21 -7.99
C THR A 49 17.34 -3.84 -8.49
N ALA A 50 18.36 -3.03 -8.79
CA ALA A 50 19.66 -3.55 -9.21
C ALA A 50 20.37 -4.34 -8.10
N ALA A 51 20.31 -3.86 -6.85
CA ALA A 51 20.88 -4.55 -5.70
C ALA A 51 20.15 -5.86 -5.39
N GLU A 52 18.82 -5.87 -5.50
CA GLU A 52 17.98 -7.07 -5.37
C GLU A 52 18.34 -8.12 -6.43
N GLN A 53 18.50 -7.70 -7.69
CA GLN A 53 18.89 -8.61 -8.77
C GLN A 53 20.27 -9.23 -8.51
N VAL A 54 21.26 -8.44 -8.12
CA VAL A 54 22.62 -8.94 -7.81
C VAL A 54 22.60 -9.92 -6.63
N ALA A 55 21.81 -9.64 -5.60
CA ALA A 55 21.66 -10.54 -4.46
C ALA A 55 21.01 -11.87 -4.87
N GLU A 56 20.01 -11.82 -5.75
CA GLU A 56 19.33 -13.02 -6.25
C GLU A 56 20.23 -13.85 -7.16
N ASP A 57 20.96 -13.21 -8.09
CA ASP A 57 21.94 -13.89 -8.94
C ASP A 57 23.03 -14.59 -8.10
N ALA A 58 23.51 -13.94 -7.04
CA ALA A 58 24.48 -14.52 -6.11
C ALA A 58 23.91 -15.71 -5.33
N ARG A 59 22.65 -15.65 -4.90
CA ARG A 59 21.96 -16.78 -4.25
C ARG A 59 21.80 -17.96 -5.20
N ALA A 60 21.32 -17.72 -6.42
CA ALA A 60 21.16 -18.76 -7.43
C ALA A 60 22.50 -19.45 -7.74
N ALA A 61 23.58 -18.67 -7.90
CA ALA A 61 24.91 -19.21 -8.12
C ALA A 61 25.42 -20.04 -6.92
N ALA A 62 25.19 -19.59 -5.69
CA ALA A 62 25.57 -20.33 -4.48
C ALA A 62 24.82 -21.65 -4.34
N VAL A 63 23.52 -21.68 -4.67
CA VAL A 63 22.71 -22.90 -4.70
C VAL A 63 23.28 -23.90 -5.71
N VAL A 64 23.51 -23.47 -6.96
CA VAL A 64 24.07 -24.33 -8.01
C VAL A 64 25.46 -24.86 -7.61
N ALA A 65 26.32 -24.03 -7.03
CA ALA A 65 27.63 -24.44 -6.56
C ALA A 65 27.56 -25.48 -5.43
N LYS A 66 26.64 -25.29 -4.46
CA LYS A 66 26.43 -26.24 -3.36
C LYS A 66 25.90 -27.58 -3.90
N GLU A 67 24.93 -27.56 -4.81
CA GLU A 67 24.46 -28.78 -5.47
C GLU A 67 25.57 -29.51 -6.22
N ALA A 68 26.40 -28.79 -6.99
CA ALA A 68 27.50 -29.37 -7.74
C ALA A 68 28.54 -30.00 -6.81
N SER A 69 28.85 -29.35 -5.67
CA SER A 69 29.74 -29.89 -4.65
C SER A 69 29.20 -31.18 -4.02
N LEU A 70 27.91 -31.21 -3.67
CA LEU A 70 27.26 -32.39 -3.08
C LEU A 70 27.22 -33.56 -4.07
N LYS A 71 26.89 -33.28 -5.34
CA LYS A 71 26.92 -34.27 -6.43
C LYS A 71 28.34 -34.80 -6.67
N ALA A 72 29.36 -33.94 -6.69
CA ALA A 72 30.76 -34.33 -6.86
C ALA A 72 31.28 -35.17 -5.68
N ALA A 73 30.79 -34.90 -4.46
CA ALA A 73 31.08 -35.69 -3.27
C ALA A 73 30.28 -37.00 -3.19
N ASN A 74 29.34 -37.24 -4.12
CA ASN A 74 28.38 -38.34 -4.09
C ASN A 74 27.55 -38.39 -2.78
N ASP A 75 27.34 -37.22 -2.17
CA ASP A 75 26.59 -37.04 -0.93
C ASP A 75 25.10 -36.83 -1.24
N MET A 76 24.41 -37.95 -1.45
CA MET A 76 22.98 -37.94 -1.81
C MET A 76 22.08 -37.54 -0.65
N ASP A 77 22.47 -37.83 0.59
CA ASP A 77 21.72 -37.44 1.78
C ASP A 77 21.82 -35.91 1.99
N GLY A 78 23.02 -35.33 1.84
CA GLY A 78 23.22 -33.89 1.87
C GLY A 78 22.50 -33.16 0.74
N LEU A 79 22.46 -33.73 -0.47
CA LEU A 79 21.69 -33.18 -1.60
C LEU A 79 20.18 -33.17 -1.31
N LYS A 80 19.66 -34.26 -0.74
CA LYS A 80 18.25 -34.35 -0.36
C LYS A 80 17.89 -33.30 0.70
N LEU A 81 18.69 -33.19 1.76
CA LEU A 81 18.49 -32.20 2.82
C LEU A 81 18.53 -30.78 2.25
N HIS A 82 19.44 -30.49 1.32
CA HIS A 82 19.52 -29.19 0.68
C HIS A 82 18.24 -28.81 -0.08
N TYR A 83 17.62 -29.76 -0.80
CA TYR A 83 16.33 -29.51 -1.48
C TYR A 83 15.17 -29.36 -0.49
N GLU A 84 15.15 -30.13 0.59
CA GLU A 84 14.15 -29.99 1.65
C GLU A 84 14.22 -28.60 2.31
N GLU A 85 15.43 -28.11 2.58
CA GLU A 85 15.67 -26.75 3.08
C GLU A 85 15.17 -25.66 2.11
N GLN A 86 15.48 -25.82 0.81
CA GLN A 86 14.99 -24.88 -0.22
C GLN A 86 13.46 -24.87 -0.27
N LEU A 87 12.82 -26.05 -0.32
CA LEU A 87 11.37 -26.16 -0.37
C LEU A 87 10.70 -25.52 0.85
N ALA A 88 11.23 -25.78 2.04
CA ALA A 88 10.72 -25.20 3.27
C ALA A 88 10.85 -23.66 3.26
N THR A 89 12.01 -23.15 2.83
CA THR A 89 12.28 -21.71 2.75
C THR A 89 11.34 -21.02 1.75
N THR A 90 11.24 -21.54 0.53
CA THR A 90 10.36 -20.97 -0.51
C THR A 90 8.89 -21.03 -0.06
N THR A 91 8.46 -22.10 0.60
CA THR A 91 7.09 -22.22 1.12
C THR A 91 6.82 -21.14 2.18
N ALA A 92 7.77 -20.91 3.09
CA ALA A 92 7.66 -19.87 4.11
C ALA A 92 7.60 -18.46 3.49
N GLU A 93 8.45 -18.16 2.51
CA GLU A 93 8.48 -16.87 1.80
C GLU A 93 7.19 -16.61 1.02
N LEU A 94 6.67 -17.61 0.30
CA LEU A 94 5.40 -17.52 -0.40
C LEU A 94 4.23 -17.31 0.57
N THR A 95 4.24 -17.99 1.72
CA THR A 95 3.23 -17.82 2.76
C THR A 95 3.26 -16.41 3.35
N ALA A 96 4.45 -15.89 3.65
CA ALA A 96 4.63 -14.53 4.18
C ALA A 96 4.19 -13.45 3.17
N THR A 97 4.54 -13.64 1.89
CA THR A 97 4.15 -12.73 0.80
C THR A 97 2.63 -12.77 0.59
N ALA A 98 2.03 -13.95 0.56
CA ALA A 98 0.59 -14.12 0.42
C ALA A 98 -0.17 -13.48 1.59
N LYS A 99 0.33 -13.65 2.83
CA LYS A 99 -0.24 -12.99 4.01
C LYS A 99 -0.16 -11.46 3.90
N THR A 100 1.01 -10.94 3.53
CA THR A 100 1.21 -9.48 3.36
C THR A 100 0.27 -8.91 2.28
N ALA A 101 0.14 -9.60 1.15
CA ALA A 101 -0.78 -9.20 0.09
C ALA A 101 -2.25 -9.24 0.56
N LYS A 102 -2.64 -10.29 1.30
CA LYS A 102 -3.97 -10.42 1.87
C LYS A 102 -4.27 -9.31 2.88
N ASP A 103 -3.32 -9.00 3.77
CA ASP A 103 -3.48 -7.95 4.77
C ASP A 103 -3.60 -6.56 4.11
N ALA A 104 -2.81 -6.31 3.06
CA ALA A 104 -2.91 -5.08 2.27
C ALA A 104 -4.27 -4.95 1.55
N LEU A 105 -4.74 -6.03 0.92
CA LEU A 105 -6.07 -6.07 0.28
C LEU A 105 -7.19 -5.83 1.31
N THR A 106 -7.12 -6.53 2.45
CA THR A 106 -8.10 -6.41 3.53
C THR A 106 -8.12 -4.98 4.08
N SER A 107 -6.95 -4.36 4.28
CA SER A 107 -6.85 -2.98 4.76
C SER A 107 -7.41 -1.97 3.77
N ARG A 108 -7.14 -2.14 2.47
CA ARG A 108 -7.70 -1.30 1.40
C ARG A 108 -9.22 -1.41 1.40
N ASP A 109 -9.74 -2.62 1.32
CA ASP A 109 -11.18 -2.87 1.20
C ASP A 109 -11.92 -2.42 2.47
N ARG A 110 -11.31 -2.57 3.64
CA ARG A 110 -11.81 -1.99 4.89
C ARG A 110 -11.91 -0.47 4.80
N GLY A 111 -10.88 0.21 4.28
CA GLY A 111 -10.89 1.66 4.09
C GLY A 111 -12.00 2.12 3.13
N ASP A 112 -12.17 1.41 2.01
CA ASP A 112 -13.20 1.72 1.01
C ASP A 112 -14.62 1.54 1.57
N VAL A 113 -14.86 0.44 2.30
CA VAL A 113 -16.16 0.19 2.95
C VAL A 113 -16.40 1.20 4.09
N MET A 114 -15.39 1.47 4.92
CA MET A 114 -15.49 2.47 5.99
C MET A 114 -15.85 3.85 5.43
N GLY A 115 -15.20 4.28 4.34
CA GLY A 115 -15.52 5.55 3.68
C GLY A 115 -16.97 5.63 3.23
N LYS A 116 -17.53 4.54 2.69
CA LYS A 116 -18.95 4.47 2.28
C LYS A 116 -19.89 4.59 3.47
N VAL A 117 -19.64 3.83 4.54
CA VAL A 117 -20.50 3.83 5.74
C VAL A 117 -20.39 5.15 6.50
N MET A 118 -19.18 5.70 6.65
CA MET A 118 -18.96 7.01 7.24
C MET A 118 -19.66 8.13 6.45
N GLY A 119 -19.80 7.98 5.13
CA GLY A 119 -20.60 8.88 4.30
C GLY A 119 -22.10 8.89 4.64
N LEU A 120 -22.62 7.86 5.33
CA LEU A 120 -24.00 7.78 5.80
C LEU A 120 -24.20 8.41 7.19
N VAL A 121 -23.12 8.62 7.94
CA VAL A 121 -23.16 9.20 9.29
C VAL A 121 -23.17 10.73 9.17
N HIS A 122 -24.03 11.39 9.94
CA HIS A 122 -24.06 12.86 10.03
C HIS A 122 -22.70 13.40 10.50
N ASP A 123 -22.24 14.53 9.96
CA ASP A 123 -20.90 15.07 10.22
C ASP A 123 -20.59 15.23 11.72
N ASP A 124 -21.56 15.70 12.50
CA ASP A 124 -21.46 15.88 13.95
C ASP A 124 -21.23 14.57 14.74
N HIS A 125 -21.48 13.41 14.10
CA HIS A 125 -21.35 12.09 14.69
C HIS A 125 -20.27 11.23 14.00
N LYS A 126 -19.50 11.78 13.07
CA LYS A 126 -18.44 10.99 12.41
C LYS A 126 -17.33 10.59 13.39
N TRP A 127 -16.85 11.54 14.18
CA TRP A 127 -15.75 11.33 15.12
C TRP A 127 -16.01 10.20 16.15
N ASN A 128 -17.23 10.10 16.70
CA ASN A 128 -17.55 9.06 17.69
C ASN A 128 -18.01 7.74 17.04
N SER A 129 -18.53 7.77 15.81
CA SER A 129 -18.98 6.57 15.11
C SER A 129 -17.84 5.77 14.47
N GLU A 130 -16.74 6.42 14.08
CA GLU A 130 -15.61 5.76 13.40
C GLU A 130 -15.05 4.57 14.19
N ALA A 131 -14.79 4.76 15.49
CA ALA A 131 -14.24 3.71 16.34
C ALA A 131 -15.22 2.53 16.50
N MET A 132 -16.52 2.82 16.61
CA MET A 132 -17.55 1.79 16.74
C MET A 132 -17.68 0.99 15.44
N LEU A 133 -17.80 1.68 14.30
CA LEU A 133 -17.95 1.06 12.98
C LEU A 133 -16.74 0.25 12.58
N SER A 134 -15.52 0.73 12.89
CA SER A 134 -14.27 0.02 12.62
C SER A 134 -14.20 -1.31 13.35
N ASN A 135 -14.67 -1.36 14.60
CA ASN A 135 -14.76 -2.61 15.37
C ASN A 135 -15.87 -3.54 14.87
N MET A 136 -16.94 -2.99 14.30
CA MET A 136 -18.03 -3.78 13.74
C MET A 136 -17.70 -4.37 12.37
N LEU A 137 -16.84 -3.72 11.59
CA LEU A 137 -16.57 -4.10 10.20
C LEU A 137 -15.61 -5.30 10.07
N GLU A 138 -16.14 -6.38 9.53
CA GLU A 138 -15.39 -7.53 9.04
C GLU A 138 -15.34 -7.56 7.52
N ILE A 139 -14.13 -7.73 7.00
CA ILE A 139 -13.83 -7.95 5.58
C ILE A 139 -13.34 -9.38 5.42
N GLY A 140 -13.94 -10.11 4.48
CA GLY A 140 -13.55 -11.46 4.12
C GLY A 140 -13.56 -11.67 2.62
N TYR A 141 -13.17 -12.86 2.18
CA TYR A 141 -13.21 -13.26 0.77
C TYR A 141 -13.78 -14.67 0.67
N ASN A 142 -14.68 -14.89 -0.29
CA ASN A 142 -15.25 -16.21 -0.55
C ASN A 142 -14.30 -17.08 -1.40
N ASP A 143 -14.70 -18.32 -1.67
CA ASP A 143 -13.91 -19.28 -2.48
C ASP A 143 -13.63 -18.80 -3.92
N GLN A 144 -14.40 -17.82 -4.40
CA GLN A 144 -14.25 -17.19 -5.72
C GLN A 144 -13.39 -15.91 -5.66
N GLN A 145 -12.74 -15.65 -4.52
CA GLN A 145 -11.94 -14.45 -4.24
C GLN A 145 -12.74 -13.13 -4.31
N GLN A 146 -14.06 -13.19 -4.15
CA GLN A 146 -14.91 -12.01 -4.12
C GLN A 146 -14.98 -11.45 -2.70
N LEU A 147 -14.97 -10.12 -2.61
CA LEU A 147 -15.12 -9.38 -1.37
C LEU A 147 -16.45 -9.74 -0.68
N THR A 148 -16.36 -10.08 0.60
CA THR A 148 -17.50 -10.22 1.49
C THR A 148 -17.35 -9.20 2.61
N THR A 149 -18.45 -8.56 2.98
CA THR A 149 -18.49 -7.54 4.02
C THR A 149 -19.50 -7.98 5.05
N SER A 150 -19.20 -7.82 6.34
CA SER A 150 -20.23 -7.97 7.37
C SER A 150 -20.00 -6.98 8.50
N PHE A 151 -21.08 -6.57 9.14
CA PHE A 151 -21.06 -5.72 10.30
C PHE A 151 -21.52 -6.55 11.49
N LYS A 152 -20.69 -6.67 12.52
CA LYS A 152 -21.01 -7.41 13.74
C LYS A 152 -21.10 -6.50 14.94
N HIS A 153 -22.18 -6.60 15.70
CA HIS A 153 -22.34 -5.93 16.97
C HIS A 153 -22.57 -7.00 18.06
N ASN A 154 -21.75 -6.99 19.12
CA ASN A 154 -21.83 -7.96 20.22
C ASN A 154 -21.81 -9.44 19.77
N GLY A 155 -21.10 -9.75 18.69
CA GLY A 155 -20.97 -11.11 18.14
C GLY A 155 -22.07 -11.51 17.15
N GLU A 156 -23.10 -10.68 16.96
CA GLU A 156 -24.18 -10.93 16.00
C GLU A 156 -23.97 -10.12 14.73
N VAL A 157 -24.22 -10.73 13.57
CA VAL A 157 -24.20 -10.03 12.28
C VAL A 157 -25.44 -9.17 12.16
N VAL A 158 -25.25 -7.86 12.08
CA VAL A 158 -26.33 -6.87 11.95
C VAL A 158 -26.55 -6.43 10.50
N ALA A 159 -25.57 -6.61 9.62
CA ALA A 159 -25.69 -6.37 8.18
C ALA A 159 -24.60 -7.12 7.38
N ASN A 160 -24.92 -7.55 6.15
CA ASN A 160 -23.99 -8.28 5.26
C ASN A 160 -23.44 -7.42 4.10
N ASN A 161 -23.74 -6.13 4.08
CA ASN A 161 -23.25 -5.17 3.10
C ASN A 161 -23.63 -3.75 3.57
N VAL A 162 -23.14 -2.75 2.83
CA VAL A 162 -23.40 -1.32 3.14
C VAL A 162 -24.88 -0.96 2.96
N ASP A 163 -25.59 -1.60 2.02
CA ASP A 163 -26.99 -1.28 1.74
C ASP A 163 -27.93 -1.78 2.85
N GLU A 164 -27.67 -2.98 3.38
CA GLU A 164 -28.32 -3.52 4.57
C GLU A 164 -28.00 -2.70 5.81
N PHE A 165 -26.76 -2.21 5.94
CA PHE A 165 -26.37 -1.36 7.07
C PHE A 165 -27.12 -0.02 7.10
N LYS A 166 -27.56 0.47 5.94
CA LYS A 166 -28.33 1.71 5.80
C LYS A 166 -29.81 1.55 6.21
N SER A 167 -30.34 0.33 6.14
CA SER A 167 -31.77 0.03 6.28
C SER A 167 -32.18 -0.14 7.73
#